data_AF-A0A3S1HXA7-F1
#
_entry.id   AF-A0A3S1HXA7-F1
#
_cell.length_a   1.000
_cell.length_b   1.000
_cell.length_c   1.000
_cell.angle_alpha   90.00
_cell.angle_beta   90.00
_cell.angle_gamma   90.00
#
_symmetry.space_group_name_H-M   'P 1'
#
loop_
_entity.id
_entity.type
_entity.pdbx_description
1 polymer ?
#
loop_
_entity_poly.entity_id
_entity_poly.type
_entity_poly.pdbx_seq_one_letter_code
_entity_poly.pdbx_strand_id
1 'polypeptide(L)'
;MAAQTKQEFADSVMKSLTFLNCDYIEGMDETAVADLILTPGQGRFYILQWLLTRYNPKLSCMLNTTQDHVMVKNDSALQRLVTAASSMCLCKPDDTDLIKGEVPLAKQMRFINKLLQLVCNREKRFSQDASELPTCSQLNNYMDAVVGQDGFLYMLEDSIDLLPRDIRTEVERDWARRGWDKDLRVPPVPKVDELLTRSQDLSIELEKHNLILTRLKDEISAQSESCHAEVLGLSQVLSRALRDLNQMCRGFSQCYQTSMDQWCQRPPPQLSQLGPAFHRVHGQLARFTKLLEDLGAVRQLNSDLTRHVQAESDLASLGHGGSGESKPGAAENFESCLTILEEALHRSATESTSRPPLLTL
;
A
#
# COMPACT_ATOMS: atom_id res chain seq x y z
N MET A 1 -3.88 -27.56 -35.77
CA MET A 1 -4.88 -26.48 -35.61
C MET A 1 -4.29 -25.23 -34.96
N ALA A 2 -3.59 -25.28 -33.81
CA ALA A 2 -3.02 -24.08 -33.17
C ALA A 2 -2.00 -23.30 -34.02
N ALA A 3 -1.19 -23.98 -34.84
CA ALA A 3 -0.21 -23.35 -35.72
C ALA A 3 -0.85 -22.55 -36.88
N GLN A 4 -1.98 -23.02 -37.43
CA GLN A 4 -2.71 -22.33 -38.50
C GLN A 4 -3.31 -21.01 -38.01
N THR A 5 -3.93 -21.01 -36.83
CA THR A 5 -4.44 -19.79 -36.19
C THR A 5 -3.35 -18.77 -35.85
N LYS A 6 -2.13 -19.22 -35.54
CA LYS A 6 -1.00 -18.32 -35.26
C LYS A 6 -0.49 -17.65 -36.54
N GLN A 7 -0.44 -18.40 -37.66
CA GLN A 7 -0.03 -17.87 -38.96
C GLN A 7 -1.05 -16.87 -39.51
N GLU A 8 -2.35 -17.20 -39.48
CA GLU A 8 -3.41 -16.28 -39.92
C GLU A 8 -3.43 -14.99 -39.10
N PHE A 9 -3.15 -15.09 -37.80
CA PHE A 9 -3.00 -13.94 -36.93
C PHE A 9 -1.75 -13.12 -37.28
N ALA A 10 -0.61 -13.78 -37.51
CA ALA A 10 0.63 -13.13 -37.92
C ALA A 10 0.43 -12.30 -39.20
N ASP A 11 -0.21 -12.89 -40.21
CA ASP A 11 -0.52 -12.22 -41.48
C ASP A 11 -1.46 -11.03 -41.26
N SER A 12 -2.50 -11.19 -40.42
CA SER A 12 -3.45 -10.12 -40.12
C SER A 12 -2.79 -8.96 -39.38
N VAL A 13 -1.94 -9.26 -38.40
CA VAL A 13 -1.24 -8.26 -37.58
C VAL A 13 -0.21 -7.52 -38.40
N MET A 14 0.57 -8.23 -39.24
CA MET A 14 1.51 -7.62 -40.16
C MET A 14 0.79 -6.65 -41.11
N LYS A 15 -0.31 -7.06 -41.74
CA LYS A 15 -1.13 -6.19 -42.60
C LYS A 15 -1.67 -4.96 -41.87
N SER A 16 -2.13 -5.12 -40.62
CA SER A 16 -2.62 -3.99 -39.83
C SER A 16 -1.51 -3.02 -39.42
N LEU A 17 -0.33 -3.51 -39.04
CA LEU A 17 0.78 -2.65 -38.62
C LEU A 17 1.48 -1.96 -39.79
N THR A 18 1.59 -2.64 -40.92
CA THR A 18 2.05 -2.03 -42.18
C THR A 18 1.08 -0.96 -42.67
N PHE A 19 -0.24 -1.20 -42.59
CA PHE A 19 -1.25 -0.18 -42.88
C PHE A 19 -1.11 1.06 -41.97
N LEU A 20 -0.69 0.87 -40.72
CA LEU A 20 -0.49 1.95 -39.77
C LEU A 20 0.91 2.62 -39.85
N ASN A 21 1.78 2.19 -40.79
CA ASN A 21 3.18 2.63 -40.91
C ASN A 21 3.93 2.57 -39.56
N CYS A 22 3.94 1.41 -38.93
CA CYS A 22 4.65 1.21 -37.67
C CYS A 22 6.16 1.05 -37.88
N ASP A 23 6.97 1.95 -37.31
CA ASP A 23 8.44 1.92 -37.45
C ASP A 23 9.10 0.70 -36.77
N TYR A 24 8.43 0.09 -35.79
CA TYR A 24 9.00 -1.01 -34.98
C TYR A 24 9.03 -2.37 -35.69
N ILE A 25 8.45 -2.48 -36.88
CA ILE A 25 8.35 -3.74 -37.64
C ILE A 25 9.19 -3.75 -38.93
N GLU A 26 10.00 -2.71 -39.16
CA GLU A 26 10.81 -2.60 -40.37
C GLU A 26 11.81 -3.75 -40.48
N GLY A 27 11.71 -4.55 -41.56
CA GLY A 27 12.61 -5.68 -41.82
C GLY A 27 12.30 -6.99 -41.08
N MET A 28 11.17 -7.09 -40.38
CA MET A 28 10.74 -8.32 -39.70
C MET A 28 9.81 -9.16 -40.57
N ASP A 29 9.86 -10.50 -40.44
CA ASP A 29 8.89 -11.42 -41.05
C ASP A 29 7.60 -11.52 -40.23
N GLU A 30 6.53 -12.09 -40.81
CA GLU A 30 5.21 -12.18 -40.16
C GLU A 30 5.29 -12.93 -38.82
N THR A 31 6.10 -13.99 -38.77
CA THR A 31 6.29 -14.82 -37.59
C THR A 31 7.02 -14.09 -36.46
N ALA A 32 8.03 -13.30 -36.79
CA ALA A 32 8.81 -12.52 -35.85
C ALA A 32 7.99 -11.35 -35.29
N VAL A 33 7.12 -10.72 -36.08
CA VAL A 33 6.19 -9.69 -35.59
C VAL A 33 5.15 -10.29 -34.65
N ALA A 34 4.58 -11.44 -34.99
CA ALA A 34 3.66 -12.15 -34.12
C ALA A 34 4.32 -12.55 -32.80
N ASP A 35 5.57 -13.03 -32.85
CA ASP A 35 6.32 -13.38 -31.64
C ASP A 35 6.67 -12.15 -30.82
N LEU A 36 7.14 -11.05 -31.42
CA LEU A 36 7.44 -9.80 -30.74
C LEU A 36 6.24 -9.25 -29.94
N ILE A 37 5.05 -9.41 -30.50
CA ILE A 37 3.82 -8.94 -29.86
C ILE A 37 3.34 -9.95 -28.84
N LEU A 38 3.35 -11.26 -29.11
CA LEU A 38 2.76 -12.28 -28.24
C LEU A 38 3.68 -12.77 -27.12
N THR A 39 4.98 -12.53 -27.19
CA THR A 39 5.91 -12.86 -26.09
C THR A 39 6.08 -11.70 -25.10
N PRO A 40 6.29 -12.02 -23.81
CA PRO A 40 6.64 -11.02 -22.82
C PRO A 40 7.99 -10.39 -23.15
N GLY A 41 8.03 -9.07 -23.25
CA GLY A 41 9.26 -8.34 -23.57
C GLY A 41 9.04 -6.84 -23.73
N GLN A 42 10.16 -6.10 -23.81
CA GLN A 42 10.14 -4.65 -24.01
C GLN A 42 9.56 -4.26 -25.38
N GLY A 43 9.78 -5.08 -26.42
CA GLY A 43 9.22 -4.85 -27.74
C GLY A 43 7.69 -4.79 -27.75
N ARG A 44 7.03 -5.74 -27.07
CA ARG A 44 5.58 -5.72 -26.85
C ARG A 44 5.14 -4.43 -26.15
N PHE A 45 5.85 -4.02 -25.11
CA PHE A 45 5.54 -2.80 -24.37
C PHE A 45 5.56 -1.55 -25.26
N TYR A 46 6.60 -1.39 -26.08
CA TYR A 46 6.73 -0.26 -27.01
C TYR A 46 5.65 -0.28 -28.10
N ILE A 47 5.35 -1.44 -28.69
CA ILE A 47 4.28 -1.55 -29.68
C ILE A 47 2.92 -1.21 -29.08
N LEU A 48 2.62 -1.71 -27.88
CA LEU A 48 1.37 -1.37 -27.19
C LEU A 48 1.30 0.12 -26.86
N GLN A 49 2.36 0.70 -26.31
CA GLN A 49 2.44 2.14 -26.05
C GLN A 49 2.25 2.96 -27.32
N TRP A 50 2.85 2.54 -28.43
CA TRP A 50 2.73 3.19 -29.73
C TRP A 50 1.31 3.10 -30.26
N LEU A 51 0.68 1.92 -30.26
CA LEU A 51 -0.71 1.73 -30.71
C LEU A 51 -1.68 2.59 -29.90
N LEU A 52 -1.53 2.63 -28.57
CA LEU A 52 -2.36 3.45 -27.71
C LEU A 52 -2.17 4.94 -27.99
N THR A 53 -0.93 5.39 -28.18
CA THR A 53 -0.62 6.78 -28.51
C THR A 53 -1.13 7.16 -29.90
N ARG A 54 -1.08 6.23 -30.87
CA ARG A 54 -1.64 6.40 -32.21
C ARG A 54 -3.16 6.49 -32.17
N TYR A 55 -3.82 5.75 -31.28
CA TYR A 55 -5.26 5.87 -31.08
C TYR A 55 -5.65 7.20 -30.41
N ASN A 56 -4.90 7.69 -29.45
CA ASN A 56 -5.19 8.99 -28.85
C ASN A 56 -3.89 9.73 -28.45
N PRO A 57 -3.58 10.86 -29.10
CA PRO A 57 -2.33 11.58 -28.84
C PRO A 57 -2.25 12.10 -27.41
N LYS A 58 -3.37 12.31 -26.70
CA LYS A 58 -3.36 12.71 -25.28
C LYS A 58 -2.80 11.62 -24.36
N LEU A 59 -2.83 10.36 -24.80
CA LEU A 59 -2.21 9.26 -24.05
C LEU A 59 -0.68 9.35 -24.07
N SER A 60 -0.08 10.08 -25.01
CA SER A 60 1.38 10.31 -25.01
C SER A 60 1.85 10.98 -23.72
N CYS A 61 1.15 12.03 -23.26
CA CYS A 61 1.48 12.71 -22.00
C CYS A 61 1.34 11.80 -20.79
N MET A 62 0.36 10.89 -20.81
CA MET A 62 0.18 9.92 -19.73
C MET A 62 1.19 8.79 -19.78
N LEU A 63 1.65 8.36 -20.96
CA LEU A 63 2.51 7.18 -21.13
C LEU A 63 4.01 7.53 -21.18
N ASN A 64 4.37 8.72 -21.65
CA ASN A 64 5.75 9.19 -21.72
C ASN A 64 6.22 9.64 -20.34
N THR A 65 6.95 8.77 -19.64
CA THR A 65 7.80 9.20 -18.52
C THR A 65 9.17 9.50 -19.09
N THR A 66 9.56 10.76 -19.04
CA THR A 66 10.91 11.26 -19.32
C THR A 66 11.96 10.38 -18.63
N GLN A 67 13.04 10.14 -19.38
CA GLN A 67 14.19 9.25 -19.16
C GLN A 67 14.98 9.38 -17.83
N ASP A 68 14.49 10.03 -16.78
CA ASP A 68 15.40 10.55 -15.73
C ASP A 68 15.61 9.71 -14.47
N HIS A 69 14.95 8.57 -14.24
CA HIS A 69 15.30 7.74 -13.07
C HIS A 69 15.14 6.24 -13.36
N VAL A 70 16.25 5.67 -13.83
CA VAL A 70 16.48 4.24 -14.01
C VAL A 70 16.32 3.55 -12.64
N MET A 71 15.56 2.46 -12.61
CA MET A 71 15.47 1.42 -11.56
C MET A 71 14.21 1.30 -10.67
N VAL A 72 13.23 2.23 -10.65
CA VAL A 72 12.03 2.07 -9.76
C VAL A 72 10.67 2.12 -10.49
N LYS A 73 10.60 2.32 -11.82
CA LYS A 73 9.35 2.75 -12.50
C LYS A 73 8.62 1.75 -13.41
N ASN A 74 9.08 0.51 -13.58
CA ASN A 74 8.43 -0.40 -14.54
C ASN A 74 6.97 -0.70 -14.18
N ASP A 75 6.64 -0.82 -12.89
CA ASP A 75 5.25 -1.03 -12.44
C ASP A 75 4.36 0.17 -12.71
N SER A 76 4.87 1.40 -12.57
CA SER A 76 4.12 2.63 -12.87
C SER A 76 3.84 2.78 -14.37
N ALA A 77 4.73 2.32 -15.24
CA ALA A 77 4.54 2.39 -16.68
C ALA A 77 3.57 1.31 -17.18
N LEU A 78 3.69 0.10 -16.64
CA LEU A 78 2.75 -0.98 -16.86
C LEU A 78 1.34 -0.60 -16.41
N GLN A 79 1.19 -0.05 -15.21
CA GLN A 79 -0.11 0.33 -14.67
C GLN A 79 -0.77 1.44 -15.50
N ARG A 80 0.01 2.38 -16.06
CA ARG A 80 -0.54 3.40 -16.98
C ARG A 80 -1.03 2.80 -18.30
N LEU A 81 -0.35 1.81 -18.86
CA LEU A 81 -0.83 1.07 -20.03
C LEU A 81 -2.11 0.29 -19.72
N VAL A 82 -2.18 -0.37 -18.57
CA VAL A 82 -3.39 -1.10 -18.13
C VAL A 82 -4.54 -0.13 -17.98
N THR A 83 -4.34 1.02 -17.32
CA THR A 83 -5.37 2.06 -17.17
C THR A 83 -5.84 2.61 -18.52
N ALA A 84 -4.92 2.83 -19.47
CA ALA A 84 -5.28 3.30 -20.81
C ALA A 84 -6.10 2.24 -21.57
N ALA A 85 -5.68 0.98 -21.52
CA ALA A 85 -6.37 -0.13 -22.16
C ALA A 85 -7.74 -0.42 -21.51
N SER A 86 -7.85 -0.33 -20.19
CA SER A 86 -9.11 -0.51 -19.46
C SER A 86 -10.09 0.64 -19.71
N SER A 87 -9.59 1.87 -19.84
CA SER A 87 -10.40 3.04 -20.20
C SER A 87 -11.03 2.92 -21.59
N MET A 88 -10.43 2.12 -22.48
CA MET A 88 -10.96 1.82 -23.81
C MET A 88 -11.72 0.48 -23.86
N CYS A 89 -12.05 -0.09 -22.69
CA CYS A 89 -12.78 -1.34 -22.55
C CYS A 89 -12.10 -2.55 -23.24
N LEU A 90 -10.77 -2.53 -23.38
CA LEU A 90 -10.01 -3.64 -23.97
C LEU A 90 -9.65 -4.73 -22.94
N CYS A 91 -9.48 -4.35 -21.67
CA CYS A 91 -9.13 -5.23 -20.55
C CYS A 91 -9.72 -4.73 -19.22
N LYS A 92 -9.60 -5.53 -18.16
CA LYS A 92 -9.95 -5.14 -16.79
C LYS A 92 -8.84 -4.26 -16.17
N PRO A 93 -9.14 -3.45 -15.14
CA PRO A 93 -8.13 -2.62 -14.46
C PRO A 93 -7.04 -3.45 -13.76
N ASP A 94 -7.29 -4.72 -13.46
CA ASP A 94 -6.35 -5.63 -12.81
C ASP A 94 -5.65 -6.60 -13.80
N ASP A 95 -5.91 -6.47 -15.11
CA ASP A 95 -5.33 -7.35 -16.15
C ASP A 95 -3.88 -6.91 -16.50
N THR A 96 -2.99 -6.80 -15.50
CA THR A 96 -1.56 -6.48 -15.70
C THR A 96 -0.83 -7.55 -16.51
N ASP A 97 -1.13 -8.82 -16.24
CA ASP A 97 -0.55 -9.98 -16.93
C ASP A 97 -0.90 -10.00 -18.42
N LEU A 98 -2.05 -9.42 -18.79
CA LEU A 98 -2.46 -9.32 -20.19
C LEU A 98 -1.57 -8.34 -20.95
N ILE A 99 -1.17 -7.22 -20.35
CA ILE A 99 -0.25 -6.28 -20.98
C ILE A 99 1.16 -6.87 -21.03
N LYS A 100 1.60 -7.59 -19.99
CA LYS A 100 2.89 -8.29 -19.97
C LYS A 100 3.00 -9.41 -21.00
N GLY A 101 1.89 -10.05 -21.38
CA GLY A 101 1.90 -11.20 -22.30
C GLY A 101 2.09 -12.55 -21.60
N GLU A 102 1.73 -12.64 -20.31
CA GLU A 102 1.82 -13.88 -19.50
C GLU A 102 0.52 -14.71 -19.51
N VAL A 103 -0.51 -14.19 -20.17
CA VAL A 103 -1.85 -14.78 -20.27
C VAL A 103 -1.95 -15.79 -21.43
N PRO A 104 -2.88 -16.77 -21.43
CA PRO A 104 -3.06 -17.69 -22.55
C PRO A 104 -3.18 -17.00 -23.93
N LEU A 105 -2.54 -17.60 -24.94
CA LEU A 105 -2.39 -17.07 -26.31
C LEU A 105 -3.70 -16.54 -26.90
N ALA A 106 -4.81 -17.28 -26.73
CA ALA A 106 -6.12 -16.89 -27.25
C ALA A 106 -6.64 -15.55 -26.68
N LYS A 107 -6.43 -15.29 -25.38
CA LYS A 107 -6.84 -14.02 -24.74
C LYS A 107 -5.92 -12.88 -25.20
N GLN A 108 -4.63 -13.14 -25.41
CA GLN A 108 -3.71 -12.16 -25.98
C GLN A 108 -4.08 -11.77 -27.41
N MET A 109 -4.32 -12.76 -28.29
CA MET A 109 -4.70 -12.51 -29.68
C MET A 109 -5.99 -11.72 -29.79
N ARG A 110 -7.00 -12.03 -28.95
CA ARG A 110 -8.25 -11.28 -28.89
C ARG A 110 -8.02 -9.82 -28.48
N PHE A 111 -7.16 -9.58 -27.51
CA PHE A 111 -6.81 -8.23 -27.05
C PHE A 111 -6.13 -7.43 -28.18
N ILE A 112 -5.10 -8.00 -28.81
CA ILE A 112 -4.35 -7.34 -29.90
C ILE A 112 -5.25 -7.05 -31.10
N ASN A 113 -6.07 -8.03 -31.51
CA ASN A 113 -7.00 -7.83 -32.64
C ASN A 113 -8.00 -6.71 -32.36
N LYS A 114 -8.57 -6.63 -31.15
CA LYS A 114 -9.47 -5.53 -30.77
C LYS A 114 -8.77 -4.18 -30.81
N LEU A 115 -7.55 -4.11 -30.27
CA LEU A 115 -6.75 -2.88 -30.27
C LEU A 115 -6.43 -2.43 -31.70
N LEU A 116 -5.94 -3.33 -32.55
CA LEU A 116 -5.64 -3.05 -33.95
C LEU A 116 -6.89 -2.62 -34.73
N GLN A 117 -8.03 -3.30 -34.55
CA GLN A 117 -9.28 -2.90 -35.17
C GLN A 117 -9.68 -1.47 -34.78
N LEU A 118 -9.56 -1.13 -33.50
CA LEU A 118 -9.86 0.22 -33.00
C LEU A 118 -8.95 1.29 -33.65
N VAL A 119 -7.64 1.02 -33.70
CA VAL A 119 -6.65 1.95 -34.26
C VAL A 119 -6.80 2.06 -35.77
N CYS A 120 -6.93 0.94 -36.50
CA CYS A 120 -7.13 0.94 -37.95
C CYS A 120 -8.44 1.62 -38.35
N ASN A 121 -9.54 1.41 -37.62
CA ASN A 121 -10.81 2.09 -37.90
C ASN A 121 -10.70 3.60 -37.68
N ARG A 122 -9.93 4.02 -36.66
CA ARG A 122 -9.64 5.43 -36.44
C ARG A 122 -8.84 6.01 -37.61
N GLU A 123 -7.75 5.36 -38.01
CA GLU A 123 -6.91 5.82 -39.14
C GLU A 123 -7.73 5.91 -40.45
N LYS A 124 -8.58 4.92 -40.73
CA LYS A 124 -9.48 4.94 -41.90
C LYS A 124 -10.43 6.15 -41.90
N ARG A 125 -10.95 6.56 -40.74
CA ARG A 125 -11.76 7.78 -40.61
C ARG A 125 -10.94 9.03 -40.96
N PHE A 126 -9.73 9.14 -40.42
CA PHE A 126 -8.83 10.26 -40.76
C PHE A 126 -8.43 10.31 -42.24
N SER A 127 -8.25 9.16 -42.89
CA SER A 127 -7.97 9.10 -44.34
C SER A 127 -9.18 9.43 -45.21
N GLN A 128 -10.41 9.15 -44.73
CA GLN A 128 -11.65 9.54 -45.40
C GLN A 128 -11.99 11.03 -45.17
N ASP A 129 -11.67 11.56 -44.00
CA ASP A 129 -11.87 12.96 -43.59
C ASP A 129 -10.96 13.96 -44.35
N ALA A 130 -10.00 13.49 -45.16
CA ALA A 130 -9.23 14.35 -46.05
C ALA A 130 -10.00 14.83 -47.28
N SER A 131 -11.16 14.22 -47.60
CA SER A 131 -12.00 14.67 -48.71
C SER A 131 -13.38 15.18 -48.28
N GLU A 132 -14.03 14.63 -47.25
CA GLU A 132 -15.33 15.13 -46.80
C GLU A 132 -15.50 14.86 -45.31
N LEU A 133 -15.61 15.92 -44.48
CA LEU A 133 -16.23 15.77 -43.16
C LEU A 133 -17.61 15.13 -43.40
N PRO A 134 -18.01 14.10 -42.63
CA PRO A 134 -19.39 13.68 -42.64
C PRO A 134 -20.19 14.87 -42.11
N THR A 135 -20.91 15.53 -43.04
CA THR A 135 -21.81 16.63 -42.71
C THR A 135 -22.75 16.14 -41.62
N CYS A 136 -23.17 16.99 -40.66
CA CYS A 136 -24.10 16.58 -39.60
C CYS A 136 -25.34 15.81 -40.13
N SER A 137 -25.71 16.02 -41.40
CA SER A 137 -26.72 15.24 -42.12
C SER A 137 -26.39 13.74 -42.27
N GLN A 138 -25.16 13.37 -42.59
CA GLN A 138 -24.76 11.95 -42.69
C GLN A 138 -24.75 11.29 -41.31
N LEU A 139 -24.27 12.00 -40.27
CA LEU A 139 -24.32 11.51 -38.88
C LEU A 139 -25.76 11.31 -38.41
N ASN A 140 -26.66 12.22 -38.77
CA ASN A 140 -28.10 12.08 -38.51
C ASN A 140 -28.70 10.89 -39.24
N ASN A 141 -28.32 10.63 -40.50
CA ASN A 141 -28.81 9.46 -41.23
C ASN A 141 -28.36 8.14 -40.60
N TYR A 142 -27.13 8.08 -40.03
CA TYR A 142 -26.68 6.91 -39.28
C TYR A 142 -27.42 6.77 -37.95
N MET A 143 -27.68 7.87 -37.24
CA MET A 143 -28.49 7.84 -36.02
C MET A 143 -29.92 7.41 -36.31
N ASP A 144 -30.55 7.89 -37.39
CA ASP A 144 -31.88 7.49 -37.81
C ASP A 144 -31.91 6.01 -38.24
N ALA A 145 -30.89 5.53 -38.95
CA ALA A 145 -30.77 4.12 -39.31
C ALA A 145 -30.55 3.21 -38.10
N VAL A 146 -29.81 3.67 -37.09
CA VAL A 146 -29.56 2.95 -35.83
C VAL A 146 -30.81 2.94 -34.95
N VAL A 147 -31.52 4.07 -34.85
CA VAL A 147 -32.78 4.20 -34.11
C VAL A 147 -33.90 3.41 -34.78
N GLY A 148 -33.89 3.34 -36.11
CA GLY A 148 -34.84 2.56 -36.91
C GLY A 148 -34.57 1.05 -36.96
N GLN A 149 -33.48 0.55 -36.36
CA GLN A 149 -33.27 -0.90 -36.24
C GLN A 149 -34.24 -1.49 -35.21
N ASP A 150 -34.99 -2.51 -35.63
CA ASP A 150 -35.83 -3.32 -34.75
C ASP A 150 -34.97 -3.89 -33.61
N GLY A 151 -35.26 -3.48 -32.38
CA GLY A 151 -34.50 -3.89 -31.19
C GLY A 151 -33.48 -2.88 -30.67
N PHE A 152 -33.23 -1.76 -31.35
CA PHE A 152 -32.38 -0.69 -30.79
C PHE A 152 -32.95 -0.14 -29.48
N LEU A 153 -34.26 0.11 -29.45
CA LEU A 153 -34.95 0.53 -28.24
C LEU A 153 -34.96 -0.58 -27.18
N TYR A 154 -35.08 -1.86 -27.56
CA TYR A 154 -34.93 -2.99 -26.64
C TYR A 154 -33.52 -3.09 -26.02
N MET A 155 -32.48 -2.67 -26.77
CA MET A 155 -31.11 -2.58 -26.26
C MET A 155 -30.94 -1.47 -25.20
N LEU A 156 -31.76 -0.43 -25.30
CA LEU A 156 -31.86 0.66 -24.31
C LEU A 156 -32.92 0.37 -23.22
N GLU A 157 -33.69 -0.70 -23.39
CA GLU A 157 -34.74 -1.17 -22.46
C GLU A 157 -34.17 -2.10 -21.38
N ASP A 158 -32.84 -2.25 -21.30
CA ASP A 158 -32.24 -2.51 -20.00
C ASP A 158 -32.63 -1.32 -19.13
N SER A 159 -33.52 -1.55 -18.18
CA SER A 159 -34.10 -0.56 -17.28
C SER A 159 -32.98 0.06 -16.42
N ILE A 160 -32.22 0.98 -17.01
CA ILE A 160 -31.26 1.79 -16.30
C ILE A 160 -32.11 2.72 -15.46
N ASP A 161 -32.18 2.37 -14.19
CA ASP A 161 -32.94 3.13 -13.25
C ASP A 161 -32.17 4.38 -12.88
N LEU A 162 -32.43 5.45 -13.64
CA LEU A 162 -31.74 6.73 -13.51
C LEU A 162 -32.15 7.48 -12.23
N LEU A 163 -33.14 6.99 -11.47
CA LEU A 163 -33.51 7.60 -10.20
C LEU A 163 -32.49 7.26 -9.11
N PRO A 164 -31.81 8.26 -8.52
CA PRO A 164 -31.01 8.07 -7.32
C PRO A 164 -31.84 7.43 -6.21
N ARG A 165 -31.21 6.56 -5.42
CA ARG A 165 -31.89 5.78 -4.35
C ARG A 165 -32.64 6.67 -3.36
N ASP A 166 -32.11 7.86 -3.10
CA ASP A 166 -32.68 8.79 -2.13
C ASP A 166 -33.99 9.40 -2.64
N ILE A 167 -34.07 9.68 -3.95
CA ILE A 167 -35.25 10.26 -4.62
C ILE A 167 -36.29 9.18 -4.91
N ARG A 168 -35.84 7.96 -5.22
CA ARG A 168 -36.71 6.80 -5.48
C ARG A 168 -37.72 6.57 -4.37
N THR A 169 -37.26 6.59 -3.12
CA THR A 169 -38.13 6.26 -1.99
C THR A 169 -39.25 7.29 -1.81
N GLU A 170 -38.99 8.56 -2.14
CA GLU A 170 -40.01 9.62 -2.13
C GLU A 170 -40.98 9.45 -3.29
N VAL A 171 -40.46 9.15 -4.48
CA VAL A 171 -41.25 8.97 -5.70
C VAL A 171 -42.16 7.74 -5.61
N GLU A 172 -41.65 6.60 -5.13
CA GLU A 172 -42.47 5.41 -4.87
C GLU A 172 -43.54 5.66 -3.80
N ARG A 173 -43.24 6.50 -2.81
CA ARG A 173 -44.22 6.90 -1.79
C ARG A 173 -45.29 7.82 -2.36
N ASP A 174 -44.94 8.74 -3.24
CA ASP A 174 -45.88 9.61 -3.94
C ASP A 174 -46.75 8.81 -4.92
N TRP A 175 -46.18 7.84 -5.63
CA TRP A 175 -46.92 6.88 -6.45
C TRP A 175 -47.94 6.09 -5.60
N ALA A 176 -47.52 5.55 -4.45
CA ALA A 176 -48.41 4.85 -3.54
C ALA A 176 -49.53 5.76 -2.99
N ARG A 177 -49.22 7.02 -2.63
CA ARG A 177 -50.22 8.01 -2.20
C ARG A 177 -51.27 8.29 -3.27
N ARG A 178 -50.87 8.23 -4.55
CA ARG A 178 -51.75 8.45 -5.69
C ARG A 178 -52.48 7.17 -6.13
N GLY A 179 -52.20 6.02 -5.50
CA GLY A 179 -52.83 4.72 -5.79
C GLY A 179 -52.21 3.95 -6.96
N TRP A 180 -50.92 4.14 -7.24
CA TRP A 180 -50.25 3.59 -8.41
C TRP A 180 -49.53 2.28 -8.05
N ASP A 181 -49.75 1.24 -8.85
CA ASP A 181 -49.19 -0.09 -8.64
C ASP A 181 -47.80 -0.24 -9.29
N LYS A 182 -46.88 -0.95 -8.62
CA LYS A 182 -45.50 -1.19 -9.08
C LYS A 182 -45.44 -2.00 -10.39
N ASP A 183 -46.53 -2.69 -10.73
CA ASP A 183 -46.60 -3.55 -11.91
C ASP A 183 -46.95 -2.78 -13.22
N LEU A 184 -47.48 -1.56 -13.14
CA LEU A 184 -47.60 -0.67 -14.30
C LEU A 184 -46.30 0.12 -14.47
N ARG A 185 -45.34 -0.44 -15.23
CA ARG A 185 -44.05 0.20 -15.57
C ARG A 185 -44.15 1.57 -16.28
N VAL A 186 -45.36 2.06 -16.59
CA VAL A 186 -45.56 3.32 -17.30
C VAL A 186 -46.63 4.13 -16.58
N PRO A 187 -46.25 5.27 -15.96
CA PRO A 187 -47.17 6.33 -15.60
C PRO A 187 -48.15 6.65 -16.74
N PRO A 188 -49.47 6.79 -16.52
CA PRO A 188 -50.30 7.51 -17.47
C PRO A 188 -49.68 8.90 -17.69
N VAL A 189 -49.32 9.17 -18.94
CA VAL A 189 -48.78 10.47 -19.37
C VAL A 189 -49.76 11.54 -18.87
N PRO A 190 -49.33 12.46 -17.98
CA PRO A 190 -50.23 13.46 -17.44
C PRO A 190 -50.80 14.28 -18.61
N LYS A 191 -52.10 14.58 -18.54
CA LYS A 191 -52.75 15.37 -19.59
C LYS A 191 -52.01 16.72 -19.71
N VAL A 192 -51.77 17.15 -20.95
CA VAL A 192 -50.99 18.36 -21.25
C VAL A 192 -51.53 19.59 -20.52
N ASP A 193 -52.85 19.68 -20.35
CA ASP A 193 -53.51 20.77 -19.63
C ASP A 193 -53.15 20.79 -18.13
N GLU A 194 -53.11 19.64 -17.47
CA GLU A 194 -52.70 19.53 -16.06
C GLU A 194 -51.22 19.88 -15.89
N LEU A 195 -50.39 19.52 -16.86
CA LEU A 195 -48.97 19.86 -16.88
C LEU A 195 -48.77 21.38 -17.05
N LEU A 196 -49.59 22.00 -17.90
CA LEU A 196 -49.55 23.44 -18.15
C LEU A 196 -49.96 24.23 -16.90
N THR A 197 -51.05 23.85 -16.23
CA THR A 197 -51.48 24.48 -14.98
C THR A 197 -50.43 24.32 -13.90
N ARG A 198 -49.88 23.11 -13.72
CA ARG A 198 -48.85 22.85 -12.70
C ARG A 198 -47.55 23.60 -12.99
N SER A 199 -47.18 23.76 -14.25
CA SER A 199 -46.03 24.57 -14.65
C SER A 199 -46.24 26.05 -14.34
N GLN A 200 -47.46 26.57 -14.55
CA GLN A 200 -47.80 27.96 -14.23
C GLN A 200 -47.75 28.20 -12.72
N ASP A 201 -48.34 27.31 -11.92
CA ASP A 201 -48.31 27.38 -10.46
C ASP A 201 -46.88 27.35 -9.92
N LEU A 202 -46.05 26.44 -10.46
CA LEU A 202 -44.64 26.33 -10.06
C LEU A 202 -43.88 27.60 -10.44
N SER A 203 -44.17 28.21 -11.59
CA SER A 203 -43.55 29.46 -12.03
C SER A 203 -43.87 30.61 -11.07
N ILE A 204 -45.12 30.70 -10.61
CA ILE A 204 -45.57 31.71 -9.63
C ILE A 204 -44.88 31.49 -8.27
N GLU A 205 -44.80 30.24 -7.80
CA GLU A 205 -44.14 29.93 -6.53
C GLU A 205 -42.62 30.21 -6.62
N LEU A 206 -41.99 29.92 -7.76
CA LEU A 206 -40.58 30.19 -8.00
C LEU A 206 -40.30 31.70 -8.00
N GLU A 207 -41.19 32.50 -8.58
CA GLU A 207 -41.08 33.96 -8.60
C GLU A 207 -41.20 34.54 -7.18
N LYS A 208 -42.15 34.04 -6.40
CA LYS A 208 -42.32 34.39 -4.98
C LYS A 208 -41.08 34.00 -4.15
N HIS A 209 -40.52 32.81 -4.35
CA HIS A 209 -39.32 32.37 -3.65
C HIS A 209 -38.08 33.19 -4.04
N ASN A 210 -37.95 33.54 -5.32
CA ASN A 210 -36.90 34.44 -5.78
C ASN A 210 -37.01 35.82 -5.12
N LEU A 211 -38.23 36.35 -4.96
CA LEU A 211 -38.44 37.63 -4.28
C LEU A 211 -38.09 37.58 -2.78
N ILE A 212 -38.28 36.44 -2.14
CA ILE A 212 -37.83 36.21 -0.75
C ILE A 212 -36.30 36.14 -0.69
N LEU A 213 -35.66 35.43 -1.62
CA LEU A 213 -34.21 35.32 -1.70
C LEU A 213 -33.53 36.65 -2.01
N THR A 214 -34.11 37.48 -2.88
CA THR A 214 -33.58 38.82 -3.15
C THR A 214 -33.68 39.70 -1.91
N ARG A 215 -34.81 39.68 -1.18
CA ARG A 215 -34.94 40.39 0.10
C ARG A 215 -33.89 39.95 1.12
N LEU A 216 -33.70 38.65 1.31
CA LEU A 216 -32.67 38.11 2.20
C LEU A 216 -31.25 38.52 1.77
N LYS A 217 -30.99 38.52 0.45
CA LYS A 217 -29.71 38.97 -0.11
C LYS A 217 -29.47 40.44 0.17
N ASP A 218 -30.50 41.28 0.06
CA ASP A 218 -30.39 42.72 0.35
C ASP A 218 -30.20 42.97 1.85
N GLU A 219 -30.87 42.20 2.72
CA GLU A 219 -30.67 42.22 4.18
C GLU A 219 -29.24 41.79 4.57
N ILE A 220 -28.69 40.76 3.92
CA ILE A 220 -27.30 40.31 4.12
C ILE A 220 -26.32 41.34 3.56
N SER A 221 -26.62 41.95 2.41
CA SER A 221 -25.75 42.96 1.80
C SER A 221 -25.68 44.23 2.65
N ALA A 222 -26.77 44.61 3.33
CA ALA A 222 -26.78 45.70 4.31
C ALA A 222 -25.97 45.39 5.58
N GLN A 223 -25.84 44.11 5.98
CA GLN A 223 -24.95 43.67 7.07
C GLN A 223 -23.50 43.42 6.60
N SER A 224 -23.29 43.24 5.29
CA SER A 224 -22.03 42.82 4.69
C SER A 224 -20.94 43.89 4.71
N GLU A 225 -21.24 45.19 4.68
CA GLU A 225 -20.19 46.24 4.72
C GLU A 225 -19.38 46.21 6.03
N SER A 226 -20.00 45.78 7.14
CA SER A 226 -19.32 45.58 8.43
C SER A 226 -18.68 44.18 8.56
N CYS A 227 -19.32 43.15 8.03
CA CYS A 227 -18.92 41.74 8.23
C CYS A 227 -17.84 41.24 7.25
N HIS A 228 -17.77 41.78 6.02
CA HIS A 228 -16.80 41.30 5.02
C HIS A 228 -15.34 41.59 5.42
N ALA A 229 -15.07 42.73 6.07
CA ALA A 229 -13.73 43.09 6.51
C ALA A 229 -13.20 42.13 7.60
N GLU A 230 -14.07 41.71 8.52
CA GLU A 230 -13.73 40.77 9.59
C GLU A 230 -13.49 39.36 9.05
N VAL A 231 -14.36 38.87 8.14
CA VAL A 231 -14.19 37.55 7.50
C VAL A 231 -12.95 37.50 6.63
N LEU A 232 -12.66 38.57 5.89
CA LEU A 232 -11.42 38.68 5.11
C LEU A 232 -10.19 38.73 6.03
N GLY A 233 -10.24 39.45 7.14
CA GLY A 233 -9.20 39.46 8.16
C GLY A 233 -8.93 38.06 8.75
N LEU A 234 -9.98 37.33 9.13
CA LEU A 234 -9.87 35.97 9.67
C LEU A 234 -9.30 34.98 8.64
N SER A 235 -9.73 35.06 7.38
CA SER A 235 -9.20 34.20 6.31
C SER A 235 -7.72 34.47 6.03
N GLN A 236 -7.27 35.73 6.12
CA GLN A 236 -5.86 36.11 5.99
C GLN A 236 -5.03 35.60 7.17
N VAL A 237 -5.54 35.70 8.40
CA VAL A 237 -4.87 35.16 9.60
C VAL A 237 -4.74 33.64 9.50
N LEU A 238 -5.80 32.94 9.11
CA LEU A 238 -5.77 31.49 8.90
C LEU A 238 -4.76 31.09 7.82
N SER A 239 -4.77 31.80 6.69
CA SER A 239 -3.83 31.55 5.59
C SER A 239 -2.38 31.78 6.01
N ARG A 240 -2.13 32.76 6.89
CA ARG A 240 -0.81 33.03 7.46
C ARG A 240 -0.39 31.92 8.41
N ALA A 241 -1.26 31.50 9.33
CA ALA A 241 -0.98 30.39 10.25
C ALA A 241 -0.69 29.07 9.51
N LEU A 242 -1.45 28.77 8.45
CA LEU A 242 -1.21 27.59 7.61
C LEU A 242 0.13 27.67 6.87
N ARG A 243 0.52 28.86 6.40
CA ARG A 243 1.81 29.08 5.74
C ARG A 243 2.97 28.92 6.73
N ASP A 244 2.83 29.47 7.93
CA ASP A 244 3.82 29.35 9.00
C ASP A 244 3.99 27.89 9.45
N LEU A 245 2.88 27.15 9.58
CA LEU A 245 2.91 25.71 9.87
C LEU A 245 3.61 24.93 8.75
N ASN A 246 3.30 25.22 7.48
CA ASN A 246 3.96 24.56 6.36
C ASN A 246 5.47 24.83 6.35
N GLN A 247 5.87 26.06 6.65
CA GLN A 247 7.28 26.43 6.76
C GLN A 247 7.97 25.70 7.92
N MET A 248 7.31 25.55 9.06
CA MET A 248 7.82 24.78 10.21
C MET A 248 7.97 23.30 9.86
N CYS A 249 6.98 22.69 9.22
CA CYS A 249 7.04 21.30 8.75
C CYS A 249 8.20 21.10 7.75
N ARG A 250 8.40 22.04 6.82
CA ARG A 250 9.53 21.99 5.88
C ARG A 250 10.87 22.12 6.60
N GLY A 251 10.98 23.06 7.53
CA GLY A 251 12.17 23.23 8.36
C GLY A 251 12.47 21.99 9.20
N PHE A 252 11.45 21.38 9.80
CA PHE A 252 11.58 20.12 10.53
C PHE A 252 12.06 18.99 9.63
N SER A 253 11.44 18.77 8.47
CA SER A 253 11.85 17.73 7.53
C SER A 253 13.29 17.93 7.07
N GLN A 254 13.72 19.17 6.83
CA GLN A 254 15.09 19.48 6.46
C GLN A 254 16.06 19.20 7.62
N CYS A 255 15.76 19.63 8.85
CA CYS A 255 16.56 19.30 10.03
C CYS A 255 16.63 17.81 10.29
N TYR A 256 15.53 17.09 10.08
CA TYR A 256 15.48 15.64 10.18
C TYR A 256 16.45 15.01 9.19
N GLN A 257 16.37 15.38 7.91
CA GLN A 257 17.25 14.85 6.86
C GLN A 257 18.72 15.22 7.05
N THR A 258 19.04 16.43 7.50
CA THR A 258 20.43 16.88 7.63
C THR A 258 21.10 16.40 8.91
N SER A 259 20.36 16.34 10.02
CA SER A 259 20.95 16.16 11.36
C SER A 259 20.49 14.90 12.07
N MET A 260 19.26 14.42 11.85
CA MET A 260 18.72 13.26 12.59
C MET A 260 18.79 11.95 11.80
N ASP A 261 18.72 12.01 10.47
CA ASP A 261 18.65 10.83 9.60
C ASP A 261 19.85 9.90 9.77
N GLN A 262 21.04 10.49 9.98
CA GLN A 262 22.29 9.77 10.23
C GLN A 262 22.27 8.96 11.54
N TRP A 263 21.45 9.34 12.51
CA TRP A 263 21.30 8.66 13.80
C TRP A 263 20.13 7.69 13.79
N CYS A 264 19.04 8.04 13.11
CA CYS A 264 17.83 7.22 13.02
C CYS A 264 17.98 5.99 12.12
N GLN A 265 18.88 6.03 11.12
CA GLN A 265 19.14 4.91 10.22
C GLN A 265 20.37 4.06 10.60
N ARG A 266 20.96 4.26 11.79
CA ARG A 266 22.12 3.47 12.21
C ARG A 266 21.69 2.00 12.43
N PRO A 267 22.40 1.01 11.85
CA PRO A 267 22.14 -0.39 12.16
C PRO A 267 22.36 -0.62 13.65
N PRO A 268 21.61 -1.54 14.28
CA PRO A 268 21.73 -1.81 15.71
C PRO A 268 23.19 -2.13 16.07
N PRO A 269 23.72 -1.59 17.19
CA PRO A 269 25.11 -1.82 17.56
C PRO A 269 25.34 -3.32 17.70
N GLN A 270 26.32 -3.85 16.95
CA GLN A 270 26.68 -5.24 17.07
C GLN A 270 27.32 -5.46 18.44
N LEU A 271 26.61 -6.16 19.31
CA LEU A 271 27.10 -6.53 20.64
C LEU A 271 28.36 -7.39 20.48
N SER A 272 29.46 -6.96 21.08
CA SER A 272 30.71 -7.70 21.09
C SER A 272 30.50 -9.11 21.68
N GLN A 273 31.16 -10.12 21.09
CA GLN A 273 31.10 -11.53 21.52
C GLN A 273 31.65 -11.79 22.94
N LEU A 274 32.03 -10.73 23.66
CA LEU A 274 32.55 -10.78 25.01
C LEU A 274 31.45 -11.06 26.07
N GLY A 275 30.19 -10.76 25.78
CA GLY A 275 29.04 -11.01 26.68
C GLY A 275 28.90 -12.49 27.10
N PRO A 276 28.86 -13.44 26.14
CA PRO A 276 28.84 -14.87 26.44
C PRO A 276 30.06 -15.35 27.25
N ALA A 277 31.24 -14.80 27.00
CA ALA A 277 32.45 -15.13 27.74
C ALA A 277 32.36 -14.67 29.20
N PHE A 278 31.92 -13.43 29.45
CA PHE A 278 31.69 -12.92 30.81
C PHE A 278 30.59 -13.67 31.54
N HIS A 279 29.51 -14.04 30.85
CA HIS A 279 28.44 -14.84 31.47
C HIS A 279 28.94 -16.22 31.88
N ARG A 280 29.83 -16.83 31.08
CA ARG A 280 30.47 -18.11 31.41
C ARG A 280 31.40 -17.99 32.62
N VAL A 281 32.24 -16.96 32.65
CA VAL A 281 33.15 -16.69 33.79
C VAL A 281 32.35 -16.42 35.06
N HIS A 282 31.34 -15.57 34.99
CA HIS A 282 30.45 -15.29 36.13
C HIS A 282 29.72 -16.55 36.60
N GLY A 283 29.24 -17.39 35.67
CA GLY A 283 28.61 -18.67 36.01
C GLY A 283 29.57 -19.64 36.68
N GLN A 284 30.84 -19.70 36.24
CA GLN A 284 31.86 -20.51 36.90
C GLN A 284 32.22 -19.97 38.28
N LEU A 285 32.36 -18.65 38.42
CA LEU A 285 32.61 -18.00 39.70
C LEU A 285 31.48 -18.28 40.69
N ALA A 286 30.22 -18.10 40.28
CA ALA A 286 29.06 -18.38 41.13
C ALA A 286 28.99 -19.85 41.59
N ARG A 287 29.35 -20.80 40.70
CA ARG A 287 29.45 -22.22 41.07
C ARG A 287 30.58 -22.48 42.07
N PHE A 288 31.71 -21.80 41.91
CA PHE A 288 32.84 -21.92 42.83
C PHE A 288 32.51 -21.33 44.20
N THR A 289 31.86 -20.17 44.25
CA THR A 289 31.37 -19.57 45.51
C THR A 289 30.41 -20.52 46.22
N LYS A 290 29.46 -21.12 45.49
CA LYS A 290 28.54 -22.11 46.06
C LYS A 290 29.28 -23.34 46.61
N LEU A 291 30.29 -23.83 45.89
CA LEU A 291 31.11 -24.95 46.38
C LEU A 291 31.84 -24.58 47.68
N LEU A 292 32.35 -23.35 47.80
CA LEU A 292 33.00 -22.87 49.02
C LEU A 292 32.00 -22.77 50.19
N GLU A 293 30.77 -22.32 49.93
CA GLU A 293 29.70 -22.32 50.94
C GLU A 293 29.34 -23.75 51.38
N ASP A 294 29.18 -24.68 50.44
CA ASP A 294 28.88 -26.09 50.72
C ASP A 294 30.03 -26.74 51.53
N LEU A 295 31.29 -26.47 51.18
CA LEU A 295 32.46 -26.92 51.95
C LEU A 295 32.50 -26.28 53.35
N GLY A 296 32.10 -25.02 53.47
CA GLY A 296 31.94 -24.35 54.76
C GLY A 296 30.88 -25.03 55.64
N ALA A 297 29.75 -25.43 55.06
CA ALA A 297 28.70 -26.18 55.75
C ALA A 297 29.19 -27.57 56.16
N VAL A 298 29.92 -28.29 55.29
CA VAL A 298 30.55 -29.57 55.64
C VAL A 298 31.55 -29.40 56.78
N ARG A 299 32.34 -28.32 56.78
CA ARG A 299 33.26 -28.00 57.89
C ARG A 299 32.51 -27.79 59.20
N GLN A 300 31.40 -27.05 59.19
CA GLN A 300 30.57 -26.84 60.38
C GLN A 300 30.02 -28.17 60.90
N LEU A 301 29.43 -28.98 60.02
CA LEU A 301 28.91 -30.31 60.37
C LEU A 301 30.00 -31.23 60.94
N ASN A 302 31.21 -31.21 60.37
CA ASN A 302 32.32 -32.01 60.88
C ASN A 302 32.83 -31.48 62.22
N SER A 303 32.86 -30.17 62.43
CA SER A 303 33.21 -29.59 63.73
C SER A 303 32.18 -29.93 64.81
N ASP A 304 30.89 -29.98 64.46
CA ASP A 304 29.83 -30.40 65.36
C ASP A 304 29.90 -31.90 65.65
N LEU A 305 30.18 -32.73 64.63
CA LEU A 305 30.39 -34.16 64.81
C LEU A 305 31.62 -34.45 65.68
N THR A 306 32.73 -33.75 65.47
CA THR A 306 33.95 -33.90 66.28
C THR A 306 33.70 -33.47 67.72
N ARG A 307 32.93 -32.39 67.95
CA ARG A 307 32.48 -31.98 69.28
C ARG A 307 31.58 -33.03 69.93
N HIS A 308 30.68 -33.65 69.17
CA HIS A 308 29.84 -34.74 69.67
C HIS A 308 30.66 -35.98 70.02
N VAL A 309 31.64 -36.36 69.20
CA VAL A 309 32.56 -37.48 69.48
C VAL A 309 33.46 -37.17 70.69
N GLN A 310 33.95 -35.94 70.84
CA GLN A 310 34.68 -35.53 72.04
C GLN A 310 33.81 -35.55 73.29
N ALA A 311 32.58 -35.04 73.22
CA ALA A 311 31.61 -35.12 74.32
C ALA A 311 31.24 -36.56 74.69
N GLU A 312 31.09 -37.46 73.70
CA GLU A 312 30.90 -38.90 73.93
C GLU A 312 32.18 -39.58 74.47
N SER A 313 33.37 -39.16 74.05
CA SER A 313 34.65 -39.68 74.55
C SER A 313 34.98 -39.18 75.97
N ASP A 314 34.56 -37.97 76.33
CA ASP A 314 34.66 -37.42 77.68
C ASP A 314 33.67 -38.13 78.63
N LEU A 315 32.53 -38.59 78.11
CA LEU A 315 31.63 -39.51 78.82
C LEU A 315 32.18 -40.94 78.91
N ALA A 316 32.93 -41.41 77.90
CA ALA A 316 33.54 -42.75 77.87
C ALA A 316 34.87 -42.84 78.66
N SER A 317 35.58 -41.73 78.88
CA SER A 317 36.84 -41.69 79.65
C SER A 317 36.67 -41.80 81.18
N LEU A 318 35.42 -41.81 81.66
CA LEU A 318 35.05 -42.22 83.02
C LEU A 318 34.79 -43.75 83.15
N GLY A 319 34.98 -44.53 82.06
CA GLY A 319 34.82 -45.98 82.03
C GLY A 319 35.94 -46.71 81.29
N HIS A 320 37.06 -46.95 81.99
CA HIS A 320 38.05 -48.02 81.79
C HIS A 320 38.42 -48.49 80.35
N GLY A 321 39.65 -48.13 79.95
CA GLY A 321 40.59 -49.05 79.29
C GLY A 321 40.56 -49.18 77.77
N GLY A 322 41.65 -48.76 77.11
CA GLY A 322 42.02 -49.32 75.80
C GLY A 322 42.55 -48.33 74.77
N SER A 323 43.86 -48.06 74.85
CA SER A 323 44.82 -47.85 73.76
C SER A 323 44.28 -47.76 72.31
N GLY A 324 44.62 -46.66 71.63
CA GLY A 324 44.57 -46.57 70.17
C GLY A 324 45.03 -45.20 69.66
N GLU A 325 46.32 -45.10 69.34
CA GLU A 325 47.01 -43.91 68.80
C GLU A 325 46.25 -43.26 67.62
N SER A 326 45.88 -41.98 67.75
CA SER A 326 45.47 -41.13 66.63
C SER A 326 46.72 -40.47 66.03
N LYS A 327 46.99 -40.72 64.74
CA LYS A 327 48.11 -40.10 64.01
C LYS A 327 47.84 -38.60 63.80
N PRO A 328 48.71 -37.69 64.29
CA PRO A 328 48.47 -36.24 64.25
C PRO A 328 48.66 -35.62 62.84
N GLY A 329 49.31 -36.34 61.92
CA GLY A 329 49.70 -35.79 60.61
C GLY A 329 48.56 -35.52 59.60
N ALA A 330 47.35 -36.06 59.81
CA ALA A 330 46.21 -35.75 58.93
C ALA A 330 45.49 -34.46 59.35
N ALA A 331 45.47 -34.15 60.65
CA ALA A 331 44.86 -32.93 61.17
C ALA A 331 45.72 -31.70 60.85
N GLU A 332 47.05 -31.79 61.00
CA GLU A 332 47.97 -30.68 60.69
C GLU A 332 47.98 -30.30 59.20
N ASN A 333 47.94 -31.30 58.31
CA ASN A 333 47.84 -31.04 56.86
C ASN A 333 46.50 -30.41 56.48
N PHE A 334 45.41 -30.77 57.18
CA PHE A 334 44.10 -30.19 56.94
C PHE A 334 44.00 -28.76 57.49
N GLU A 335 44.63 -28.49 58.64
CA GLU A 335 44.75 -27.15 59.22
C GLU A 335 45.60 -26.22 58.33
N SER A 336 46.64 -26.75 57.69
CA SER A 336 47.42 -26.02 56.68
C SER A 336 46.59 -25.72 55.42
N CYS A 337 45.77 -26.65 54.94
CA CYS A 337 44.84 -26.35 53.84
C CYS A 337 43.75 -25.34 54.24
N LEU A 338 43.33 -25.33 55.50
CA LEU A 338 42.32 -24.39 56.03
C LEU A 338 42.85 -22.96 56.12
N THR A 339 44.10 -22.77 56.55
CA THR A 339 44.74 -21.44 56.63
C THR A 339 44.93 -20.81 55.24
N ILE A 340 45.31 -21.60 54.23
CA ILE A 340 45.40 -21.14 52.83
C ILE A 340 44.03 -20.71 52.29
N LEU A 341 42.96 -21.41 52.68
CA LEU A 341 41.60 -21.07 52.26
C LEU A 341 41.08 -19.79 52.94
N GLU A 342 41.44 -19.58 54.21
CA GLU A 342 41.06 -18.40 54.99
C GLU A 342 41.75 -17.12 54.47
N GLU A 343 42.99 -17.23 54.01
CA GLU A 343 43.72 -16.15 53.34
C GLU A 343 43.13 -15.83 51.94
N ALA A 344 42.69 -16.84 51.19
CA ALA A 344 42.00 -16.64 49.91
C ALA A 344 40.63 -15.94 50.08
N LEU A 345 39.89 -16.26 51.15
CA LEU A 345 38.63 -15.63 51.50
C LEU A 345 38.80 -14.15 51.87
N HIS A 346 39.85 -13.80 52.62
CA HIS A 346 40.13 -12.40 52.99
C HIS A 346 40.51 -11.53 51.78
N ARG A 347 41.28 -12.05 50.82
CA ARG A 347 41.63 -11.30 49.59
C ARG A 347 40.40 -10.96 48.75
N SER A 348 39.44 -11.88 48.67
CA SER A 348 38.18 -11.66 47.95
C SER A 348 37.32 -10.54 48.55
N ALA A 349 37.36 -10.35 49.87
CA ALA A 349 36.62 -9.28 50.55
C ALA A 349 37.27 -7.90 50.29
N THR A 350 38.60 -7.83 50.26
CA THR A 350 39.34 -6.56 50.07
C THR A 350 39.31 -6.02 48.62
N GLU A 351 39.18 -6.88 47.61
CA GLU A 351 39.15 -6.46 46.19
C GLU A 351 37.82 -5.83 45.76
N SER A 352 36.75 -6.00 46.54
CA SER A 352 35.43 -5.42 46.25
C SER A 352 35.33 -3.88 46.39
N THR A 353 36.35 -3.24 47.00
CA THR A 353 36.37 -1.78 47.28
C THR A 353 37.11 -0.95 46.22
N SER A 354 37.72 -1.57 45.21
CA SER A 354 38.53 -0.89 44.19
C SER A 354 37.81 -0.81 42.84
N ARG A 355 36.94 0.20 42.65
CA ARG A 355 36.34 0.53 41.34
C ARG A 355 37.20 1.57 40.61
N PRO A 356 37.68 1.32 39.37
CA PRO A 356 38.35 2.34 38.57
C PRO A 356 37.34 3.32 37.91
N PRO A 357 37.77 4.54 37.53
CA PRO A 357 36.86 5.64 37.19
C PRO A 357 36.21 5.47 35.81
N LEU A 358 34.97 5.94 35.71
CA LEU A 358 34.17 6.03 34.49
C LEU A 358 34.86 6.97 33.48
N LEU A 359 35.20 6.42 32.30
CA LEU A 359 35.46 7.22 31.10
C LEU A 359 34.12 7.70 30.55
N THR A 360 33.85 8.99 30.71
CA THR A 360 32.78 9.73 30.06
C THR A 360 33.04 9.86 28.55
N LEU A 361 32.02 9.54 27.76
CA LEU A 361 31.85 10.01 26.37
C LEU A 361 31.15 11.36 26.37
#